data_AF-A0A067DKA5-F1
#
_entry.id   AF-A0A067DKA5-F1
#
_cell.length_a   1.000
_cell.length_b   1.000
_cell.length_c   1.000
_cell.angle_alpha   90.00
_cell.angle_beta   90.00
_cell.angle_gamma   90.00
#
_symmetry.space_group_name_H-M   'P 1'
#
loop_
_entity.id
_entity.type
_entity.pdbx_description
1 polymer ?
#
loop_
_entity_poly.entity_id
_entity_poly.type
_entity_poly.pdbx_seq_one_letter_code
_entity_poly.pdbx_strand_id
1 'polypeptide(L)'
;MLFVDVSLAEEKGGIMDWFHHSYPLDQDFEMYSLEFNVKKEYVVKKVESEVAEEMIEKKAVCLVDEMFLECNNQWQDEGKKKNDKSQRAYLECMTLYERLGDEGVPVHQW
;
A
#
# COMPACT_ATOMS: atom_id res chain seq x y z
N MET A 1 -26.27 17.81 2.92
CA MET A 1 -25.10 17.14 2.31
C MET A 1 -24.59 16.08 3.28
N LEU A 2 -24.13 14.91 2.83
CA LEU A 2 -23.71 13.83 3.72
C LEU A 2 -22.20 13.95 3.98
N PHE A 3 -21.79 14.01 5.26
CA PHE A 3 -20.40 13.89 5.67
C PHE A 3 -20.23 12.59 6.45
N VAL A 4 -19.28 11.76 6.00
CA VAL A 4 -18.93 10.50 6.66
C VAL A 4 -17.52 10.64 7.21
N ASP A 5 -17.44 10.77 8.52
CA ASP A 5 -16.19 10.69 9.27
C ASP A 5 -15.81 9.22 9.45
N VAL A 6 -14.58 8.87 9.05
CA VAL A 6 -14.01 7.53 9.24
C VAL A 6 -12.73 7.70 10.04
N SER A 7 -12.82 7.43 11.34
CA SER A 7 -11.75 7.72 12.30
C SER A 7 -11.47 6.52 13.21
N LEU A 8 -10.23 6.41 13.71
CA LEU A 8 -9.91 5.44 14.76
C LEU A 8 -10.64 5.84 16.05
N ALA A 9 -11.07 4.85 16.84
CA ALA A 9 -11.77 5.12 18.10
C ALA A 9 -10.93 5.91 19.13
N GLU A 10 -9.61 5.98 18.94
CA GLU A 10 -8.68 6.78 19.74
C GLU A 10 -8.59 8.25 19.29
N GLU A 11 -9.04 8.57 18.07
CA GLU A 11 -9.01 9.92 17.47
C GLU A 11 -10.39 10.60 17.49
N LYS A 12 -11.31 10.12 18.34
CA LYS A 12 -12.67 10.65 18.46
C LYS A 12 -12.68 12.15 18.76
N GLY A 13 -13.50 12.88 18.00
CA GLY A 13 -13.82 14.28 18.23
C GLY A 13 -12.95 15.28 17.47
N GLY A 14 -11.70 14.95 17.14
CA GLY A 14 -10.78 15.90 16.52
C GLY A 14 -11.21 16.39 15.14
N ILE A 15 -11.69 15.48 14.28
CA ILE A 15 -12.17 15.83 12.93
C ILE A 15 -13.49 16.61 12.99
N MET A 16 -14.37 16.26 13.93
CA MET A 16 -15.67 16.90 14.07
C MET A 16 -15.52 18.36 14.55
N ASP A 17 -14.65 18.57 15.53
CA ASP A 17 -14.32 19.91 16.03
C ASP A 17 -13.67 20.77 14.92
N TRP A 18 -12.74 20.20 14.14
CA TRP A 18 -12.15 20.89 12.99
C TRP A 18 -13.17 21.23 11.92
N PHE A 19 -14.08 20.30 11.58
CA PHE A 19 -15.09 20.48 10.54
C PHE A 19 -16.02 21.64 10.89
N HIS A 20 -16.51 21.69 12.13
CA HIS A 20 -17.33 22.79 12.62
C HIS A 20 -16.61 24.14 12.65
N HIS A 21 -15.29 24.13 12.85
CA HIS A 21 -14.49 25.35 12.88
C HIS A 21 -14.12 25.86 11.48
N SER A 22 -13.89 24.94 10.54
CA SER A 22 -13.24 25.25 9.25
C SER A 22 -14.21 25.28 8.08
N TYR A 23 -15.37 24.64 8.18
CA TYR A 23 -16.33 24.54 7.09
C TYR A 23 -17.50 25.52 7.28
N PRO A 24 -17.86 26.32 6.25
CA PRO A 24 -19.05 27.16 6.30
C PRO A 24 -20.32 26.33 6.56
N LEU A 25 -20.98 26.60 7.69
CA LEU A 25 -22.18 25.88 8.14
C LEU A 25 -23.46 26.46 7.50
N ASP A 26 -23.36 27.05 6.31
CA ASP A 26 -24.50 27.61 5.56
C ASP A 26 -25.33 26.52 4.85
N GLN A 27 -24.87 25.26 4.91
CA GLN A 27 -25.57 24.08 4.44
C GLN A 27 -25.84 23.10 5.59
N ASP A 28 -26.99 22.45 5.56
CA ASP A 28 -27.28 21.36 6.50
C ASP A 28 -26.49 20.11 6.12
N PHE A 29 -25.67 19.61 7.06
CA PHE A 29 -24.92 18.37 6.91
C PHE A 29 -25.52 17.26 7.76
N GLU A 30 -25.81 16.12 7.13
CA GLU A 30 -26.04 14.87 7.87
C GLU A 30 -24.68 14.25 8.13
N MET A 31 -24.34 14.06 9.40
CA MET A 31 -23.03 13.55 9.79
C MET A 31 -23.11 12.17 10.42
N TYR A 32 -22.30 11.26 9.90
CA TYR A 32 -22.11 9.92 10.44
C TYR A 32 -20.63 9.73 10.77
N SER A 33 -20.34 9.23 11.96
CA SER A 33 -18.98 8.82 12.34
C SER A 33 -18.95 7.29 12.42
N LEU A 34 -18.07 6.68 11.61
CA LEU A 34 -17.73 5.27 11.69
C LEU A 34 -16.40 5.13 12.43
N GLU A 35 -16.48 4.52 13.60
CA GLU A 35 -15.33 4.30 14.47
C GLU A 35 -14.86 2.85 14.35
N PHE A 36 -13.56 2.66 14.15
CA PHE A 36 -12.96 1.33 14.11
C PHE A 36 -11.99 1.13 15.27
N ASN A 37 -12.14 0.01 15.98
CA ASN A 37 -11.25 -0.45 17.07
C ASN A 37 -10.18 -1.41 16.52
N VAL A 38 -9.56 -1.06 15.41
CA VAL A 38 -8.44 -1.84 14.88
C VAL A 38 -7.17 -1.34 15.55
N LYS A 39 -6.56 -2.17 16.38
CA LYS A 39 -5.15 -1.98 16.74
C LYS A 39 -4.38 -2.11 15.43
N LYS A 40 -3.80 -1.02 14.92
CA LYS A 40 -3.00 -1.07 13.69
C LYS A 40 -1.74 -1.89 13.96
N GLU A 41 -1.81 -3.18 13.67
CA GLU A 41 -0.63 -4.01 13.53
C GLU A 41 -0.11 -3.78 12.12
N TYR A 42 0.85 -2.87 11.98
CA TYR A 42 1.49 -2.60 10.70
C TYR A 42 2.32 -3.82 10.28
N VAL A 43 1.93 -4.46 9.18
CA VAL A 43 2.62 -5.62 8.64
C VAL A 43 3.48 -5.17 7.48
N VAL A 44 4.79 -5.14 7.72
CA VAL A 44 5.81 -4.88 6.70
C VAL A 44 6.49 -6.20 6.34
N LYS A 45 6.54 -6.55 5.05
CA LYS A 45 7.15 -7.82 4.59
C LYS A 45 8.13 -7.60 3.46
N LYS A 46 9.34 -8.12 3.64
CA LYS A 46 10.24 -8.42 2.53
C LYS A 46 9.83 -9.76 1.92
N VAL A 47 9.58 -9.78 0.62
CA VAL A 47 9.13 -10.96 -0.12
C VAL A 47 10.00 -11.20 -1.34
N GLU A 48 10.15 -12.46 -1.70
CA GLU A 48 10.71 -12.88 -2.99
C GLU A 48 9.62 -12.82 -4.07
N SER A 49 10.03 -12.74 -5.34
CA SER A 49 9.12 -12.62 -6.50
C SER A 49 8.07 -13.72 -6.56
N GLU A 50 8.47 -14.97 -6.32
CA GLU A 50 7.61 -16.14 -6.39
C GLU A 50 6.52 -16.11 -5.30
N VAL A 51 6.88 -15.63 -4.11
CA VAL A 51 5.92 -15.48 -3.00
C VAL A 51 4.96 -14.32 -3.27
N ALA A 52 5.45 -13.23 -3.85
CA ALA A 52 4.61 -12.09 -4.20
C ALA A 52 3.56 -12.45 -5.26
N GLU A 53 3.91 -13.27 -6.26
CA GLU A 53 2.96 -13.81 -7.23
C GLU A 53 1.85 -14.63 -6.56
N GLU A 54 2.21 -15.54 -5.66
CA GLU A 54 1.24 -16.34 -4.90
C GLU A 54 0.31 -15.47 -4.05
N MET A 55 0.82 -14.38 -3.48
CA MET A 55 0.01 -13.45 -2.70
C MET A 55 -1.02 -12.71 -3.56
N ILE A 56 -0.67 -12.32 -4.79
CA ILE A 56 -1.63 -11.74 -5.75
C ILE A 56 -2.71 -12.77 -6.09
N GLU A 57 -2.31 -13.99 -6.46
CA GLU A 57 -3.25 -15.06 -6.82
C GLU A 57 -4.25 -15.36 -5.71
N LYS A 58 -3.77 -15.36 -4.45
CA LYS A 58 -4.60 -15.59 -3.26
C LYS A 58 -5.32 -14.35 -2.75
N LYS A 59 -5.11 -13.18 -3.37
CA LYS A 59 -5.61 -11.88 -2.89
C LYS A 59 -5.22 -11.58 -1.44
N ALA A 60 -4.02 -12.03 -1.05
CA ALA A 60 -3.46 -11.87 0.28
C ALA A 60 -2.63 -10.57 0.41
N VAL A 61 -2.42 -9.84 -0.70
CA VAL A 61 -1.70 -8.56 -0.72
C VAL A 61 -2.34 -7.53 0.21
N CYS A 62 -3.68 -7.54 0.34
CA CYS A 62 -4.41 -6.64 1.23
C CYS A 62 -4.15 -6.86 2.74
N LEU A 63 -3.41 -7.91 3.10
CA LEU A 63 -3.01 -8.19 4.48
C LEU A 63 -1.68 -7.55 4.87
N VAL A 64 -1.01 -6.87 3.92
CA VAL A 64 0.28 -6.24 4.12
C VAL A 64 0.16 -4.75 3.85
N ASP A 65 0.64 -3.93 4.76
CA ASP A 65 0.60 -2.47 4.63
C ASP A 65 1.72 -1.95 3.73
N GLU A 66 2.91 -2.58 3.79
CA GLU A 66 4.07 -2.22 2.96
C GLU A 66 4.88 -3.45 2.57
N MET A 67 5.27 -3.54 1.31
CA MET A 67 6.08 -4.63 0.77
C MET A 67 7.45 -4.16 0.31
N PHE A 68 8.46 -5.00 0.52
CA PHE A 68 9.80 -4.83 -0.05
C PHE A 68 10.04 -5.97 -1.03
N LEU A 69 10.27 -5.63 -2.30
CA LEU A 69 10.57 -6.58 -3.37
C LEU A 69 11.99 -6.34 -3.89
N GLU A 70 12.81 -7.38 -3.86
CA GLU A 70 14.19 -7.31 -4.36
C GLU A 70 14.24 -7.81 -5.81
N CYS A 71 14.25 -6.87 -6.77
CA CYS A 71 14.50 -7.19 -8.17
C CYS A 71 16.01 -7.13 -8.44
N ASN A 72 16.64 -8.30 -8.42
CA ASN A 72 18.09 -8.42 -8.57
C ASN A 72 18.51 -8.15 -10.03
N ASN A 73 19.19 -7.04 -10.29
CA ASN A 73 19.87 -6.84 -11.57
C ASN A 73 21.29 -7.40 -11.45
N GLN A 74 21.60 -8.46 -12.19
CA GLN A 74 22.95 -9.08 -12.20
C GLN A 74 24.05 -8.15 -12.77
N TRP A 75 23.82 -6.84 -12.89
CA TRP A 75 24.68 -5.86 -13.57
C TRP A 75 25.39 -4.92 -12.60
N GLN A 76 24.94 -4.87 -11.33
CA GLN A 76 25.65 -4.15 -10.26
C GLN A 76 26.89 -4.90 -9.75
N ASP A 77 27.02 -6.20 -10.06
CA ASP A 77 28.26 -6.95 -9.85
C ASP A 77 29.25 -6.67 -10.99
N GLU A 78 30.34 -5.98 -10.65
CA GLU A 78 31.42 -5.55 -11.53
C GLU A 78 31.86 -6.63 -12.53
N GLY A 79 31.45 -6.49 -13.80
CA GLY A 79 32.18 -7.05 -14.95
C GLY A 79 31.60 -8.27 -15.69
N LYS A 80 30.37 -8.75 -15.41
CA LYS A 80 29.77 -9.84 -16.20
C LYS A 80 29.02 -9.32 -17.44
N LYS A 81 29.36 -9.85 -18.63
CA LYS A 81 28.68 -9.56 -19.91
C LYS A 81 27.18 -9.86 -19.79
N LYS A 82 26.36 -8.93 -20.31
CA LYS A 82 24.90 -9.08 -20.49
C LYS A 82 24.58 -10.45 -21.06
N ASN A 83 23.70 -11.20 -20.40
CA ASN A 83 22.97 -12.27 -21.06
C ASN A 83 21.51 -11.80 -21.17
N ASP A 84 20.86 -12.07 -22.31
CA ASP A 84 19.48 -11.62 -22.56
C ASP A 84 18.50 -12.19 -21.52
N LYS A 85 18.84 -13.31 -20.89
CA LYS A 85 18.01 -14.00 -19.90
C LYS A 85 17.94 -13.25 -18.57
N SER A 86 19.03 -12.65 -18.09
CA SER A 86 19.07 -11.89 -16.83
C SER A 86 18.41 -10.53 -16.99
N GLN A 87 18.55 -9.92 -18.17
CA GLN A 87 17.78 -8.73 -18.53
C GLN A 87 16.29 -9.00 -18.50
N ARG A 88 15.88 -10.13 -19.10
CA ARG A 88 14.48 -10.54 -19.15
C ARG A 88 13.91 -10.80 -17.76
N ALA A 89 14.61 -11.59 -16.94
CA ALA A 89 14.19 -11.88 -15.57
C ALA A 89 14.03 -10.61 -14.71
N TYR A 90 14.94 -9.63 -14.87
CA TYR A 90 14.82 -8.35 -14.20
C TYR A 90 13.57 -7.55 -14.65
N LEU A 91 13.31 -7.49 -15.96
CA LEU A 91 12.12 -6.81 -16.49
C LEU A 91 10.81 -7.50 -16.05
N GLU A 92 10.81 -8.83 -15.98
CA GLU A 92 9.69 -9.61 -15.45
C GLU A 92 9.45 -9.27 -13.97
N CYS A 93 10.50 -9.15 -13.16
CA CYS A 93 10.38 -8.70 -11.76
C CYS A 93 9.86 -7.26 -11.65
N MET A 94 10.33 -6.33 -12.49
CA MET A 94 9.81 -4.95 -12.50
C MET A 94 8.33 -4.89 -12.89
N THR A 95 7.88 -5.78 -13.78
CA THR A 95 6.46 -5.89 -14.13
C THR A 95 5.65 -6.39 -12.93
N LEU A 96 6.19 -7.32 -12.14
CA LEU A 96 5.56 -7.78 -10.90
C LEU A 96 5.49 -6.65 -9.85
N TYR A 97 6.55 -5.85 -9.72
CA TYR A 97 6.59 -4.68 -8.84
C TYR A 97 5.42 -3.71 -9.14
N GLU A 98 5.21 -3.38 -10.42
CA GLU A 98 4.11 -2.51 -10.83
C GLU A 98 2.75 -3.11 -10.51
N ARG A 99 2.55 -4.40 -10.79
CA ARG A 99 1.30 -5.11 -10.51
C ARG A 99 0.95 -5.15 -9.02
N LEU A 100 1.93 -5.32 -8.14
CA LEU A 100 1.71 -5.25 -6.70
C LEU A 100 1.21 -3.86 -6.28
N GLY A 101 1.76 -2.80 -6.86
CA GLY A 101 1.29 -1.44 -6.64
C GLY A 101 -0.15 -1.22 -7.11
N ASP A 102 -0.53 -1.80 -8.25
CA ASP A 102 -1.90 -1.74 -8.78
C ASP A 102 -2.91 -2.48 -7.88
N GLU A 103 -2.48 -3.49 -7.11
CA GLU A 103 -3.30 -4.16 -6.07
C GLU A 103 -3.48 -3.29 -4.81
N GLY A 104 -2.84 -2.12 -4.74
CA GLY A 104 -3.06 -1.12 -3.70
C GLY A 104 -2.11 -1.21 -2.49
N VAL A 105 -1.06 -2.04 -2.56
CA VAL A 105 -0.01 -2.05 -1.53
C VAL A 105 1.17 -1.15 -1.93
N PRO A 106 1.65 -0.26 -1.05
CA PRO A 106 2.95 0.39 -1.21
C PRO A 106 4.07 -0.65 -1.34
N VAL A 107 4.85 -0.57 -2.43
CA VAL A 107 6.01 -1.44 -2.66
C VAL A 107 7.28 -0.61 -2.76
N HIS A 108 8.36 -1.10 -2.14
CA HIS A 108 9.70 -0.51 -2.21
C HIS A 108 10.70 -1.51 -2.76
N GLN A 109 11.62 -1.05 -3.62
CA GLN A 109 12.73 -1.88 -4.07
C GLN A 109 13.79 -1.97 -2.97
N TRP A 110 14.19 -3.20 -2.63
CA TRP A 110 15.25 -3.49 -1.66
C TRP A 110 16.62 -3.62 -2.32
#